data_AF-A0A7S8IFD2-F1
#
_entry.id   AF-A0A7S8IFD2-F1
#
_cell.length_a   1.000
_cell.length_b   1.000
_cell.length_c   1.000
_cell.angle_alpha   90.00
_cell.angle_beta   90.00
_cell.angle_gamma   90.00
#
_symmetry.space_group_name_H-M   'P 1'
#
loop_
_entity.id
_entity.type
_entity.pdbx_description
1 polymer ?
#
loop_
_entity_poly.entity_id
_entity_poly.type
_entity_poly.pdbx_seq_one_letter_code
_entity_poly.pdbx_strand_id
1 'polypeptide(L)'
;MDDKTRLDHELARLSYEKVREQQALQKAKERFGGDNPAPAEPRMPQIIAQFGEWAVTPFGVECLTYPYDIQWDSITDGRVADTFWLEKLSHKSWVNLSDFAEALRHGRTIHRYLQGISDNNTIE
;
A
#
# COMPACT_ATOMS: atom_id res chain seq x y z
N MET A 1 -32.75 -9.64 -19.43
CA MET A 1 -31.51 -8.91 -19.70
C MET A 1 -30.83 -9.65 -20.82
N ASP A 2 -30.75 -9.02 -21.99
CA ASP A 2 -30.16 -9.60 -23.19
C ASP A 2 -28.63 -9.60 -23.11
N ASP A 3 -27.99 -10.54 -23.82
CA ASP A 3 -26.54 -10.75 -23.76
C ASP A 3 -25.73 -9.52 -24.17
N LYS A 4 -26.28 -8.70 -25.08
CA LYS A 4 -25.68 -7.43 -25.50
C LYS A 4 -25.65 -6.42 -24.36
N THR A 5 -26.78 -6.23 -23.65
CA THR A 5 -26.83 -5.37 -22.47
C THR A 5 -25.87 -5.84 -21.37
N ARG A 6 -25.70 -7.17 -21.17
CA ARG A 6 -24.72 -7.71 -20.22
C ARG A 6 -23.28 -7.41 -20.63
N LEU A 7 -22.97 -7.54 -21.92
CA LEU A 7 -21.65 -7.21 -22.47
C LEU A 7 -21.33 -5.72 -22.35
N ASP A 8 -22.29 -4.86 -22.68
CA ASP A 8 -22.13 -3.40 -22.61
C ASP A 8 -21.90 -2.93 -21.16
N HIS A 9 -22.61 -3.51 -20.19
CA HIS A 9 -22.37 -3.27 -18.77
C HIS A 9 -20.96 -3.68 -18.33
N GLU A 10 -20.48 -4.84 -18.79
CA GLU A 10 -19.15 -5.33 -18.43
C GLU A 10 -18.04 -4.49 -19.08
N LEU A 11 -18.20 -4.07 -20.33
CA LEU A 11 -17.29 -3.14 -21.00
C LEU A 11 -17.24 -1.77 -20.30
N ALA A 12 -18.39 -1.27 -19.82
CA ALA A 12 -18.45 -0.04 -19.04
C ALA A 12 -17.71 -0.18 -17.71
N ARG A 13 -17.86 -1.32 -17.02
CA ARG A 13 -17.11 -1.63 -15.78
C ARG A 13 -15.61 -1.66 -16.02
N LEU A 14 -15.16 -2.38 -17.04
CA LEU A 14 -13.74 -2.52 -17.39
C LEU A 14 -13.11 -1.18 -17.81
N SER A 15 -13.82 -0.36 -18.59
CA SER A 15 -13.31 0.96 -18.97
C SER A 15 -13.18 1.90 -17.77
N TYR A 16 -14.14 1.86 -16.84
CA TYR A 16 -14.06 2.61 -15.58
C TYR A 16 -12.89 2.15 -14.69
N GLU A 17 -12.67 0.84 -14.57
CA GLU A 17 -11.52 0.27 -13.85
C GLU A 17 -10.20 0.73 -14.47
N LYS A 18 -10.07 0.69 -15.80
CA LYS A 18 -8.86 1.12 -16.51
C LYS A 18 -8.57 2.61 -16.33
N VAL A 19 -9.58 3.48 -16.39
CA VAL A 19 -9.40 4.92 -16.17
C VAL A 19 -8.94 5.19 -14.73
N ARG A 20 -9.53 4.49 -13.76
CA ARG A 20 -9.17 4.60 -12.35
C ARG A 20 -7.73 4.16 -12.11
N GLU A 21 -7.31 3.05 -12.70
CA GLU A 21 -5.94 2.55 -12.65
C GLU A 21 -4.96 3.57 -13.27
N GLN A 22 -5.27 4.12 -14.44
CA GLN A 22 -4.45 5.15 -15.07
C GLN A 22 -4.30 6.41 -14.20
N GLN A 23 -5.39 6.86 -13.58
CA GLN A 23 -5.35 7.99 -12.64
C GLN A 23 -4.52 7.68 -11.40
N ALA A 24 -4.61 6.46 -10.90
CA ALA A 24 -3.83 5.99 -9.76
C ALA A 24 -2.33 5.95 -10.08
N LEU A 25 -1.97 5.39 -11.24
CA LEU A 25 -0.59 5.36 -11.74
C LEU A 25 -0.04 6.76 -11.99
N GLN A 26 -0.83 7.66 -12.58
CA GLN A 26 -0.42 9.05 -12.80
C GLN A 26 -0.12 9.76 -11.46
N LYS A 27 -1.00 9.60 -10.47
CA LYS A 27 -0.81 10.17 -9.14
C LYS A 27 0.37 9.52 -8.39
N ALA A 28 0.61 8.23 -8.59
CA ALA A 28 1.80 7.55 -8.08
C ALA A 28 3.08 8.12 -8.72
N LYS A 29 3.08 8.33 -10.05
CA LYS A 29 4.18 8.95 -10.79
C LYS A 29 4.49 10.37 -10.30
N GLU A 30 3.46 11.16 -10.01
CA GLU A 30 3.61 12.50 -9.42
C GLU A 30 4.19 12.45 -8.00
N ARG A 31 3.82 11.43 -7.21
CA ARG A 31 4.28 11.28 -5.83
C ARG A 31 5.71 10.77 -5.71
N PHE A 32 6.10 9.83 -6.57
CA PHE A 32 7.35 9.08 -6.46
C PHE A 32 8.43 9.49 -7.47
N GLY A 33 8.14 10.44 -8.36
CA GLY A 33 9.09 10.97 -9.35
C GLY A 33 9.03 10.25 -10.70
N GLY A 34 9.44 10.95 -11.76
CA GLY A 34 9.46 10.45 -13.14
C GLY A 34 10.59 9.46 -13.44
N ASP A 35 10.65 8.98 -14.69
CA ASP A 35 11.43 7.82 -15.16
C ASP A 35 12.97 7.92 -14.97
N ASN A 36 13.49 9.02 -14.45
CA ASN A 36 14.88 9.12 -14.03
C ASN A 36 15.05 10.13 -12.89
N PRO A 37 15.59 9.73 -11.72
CA PRO A 37 15.88 10.67 -10.66
C PRO A 37 16.96 11.66 -11.10
N ALA A 38 16.83 12.93 -10.72
CA ALA A 38 17.90 13.89 -10.96
C ALA A 38 19.18 13.44 -10.21
N PRO A 39 20.40 13.77 -10.68
CA PRO A 39 21.64 13.33 -10.04
C PRO A 39 21.77 13.68 -8.54
N ALA A 40 21.05 14.72 -8.09
CA ALA A 40 21.02 15.19 -6.71
C ALA A 40 19.73 14.78 -5.96
N GLU A 41 18.83 14.04 -6.59
CA GLU A 41 17.59 13.60 -5.96
C GLU A 41 17.89 12.48 -4.96
N PRO A 42 17.36 12.54 -3.73
CA PRO A 42 17.56 11.48 -2.75
C PRO A 42 17.03 10.16 -3.32
N ARG A 43 17.76 9.07 -3.07
CA ARG A 43 17.33 7.74 -3.50
C ARG A 43 15.96 7.44 -2.89
N MET A 44 15.10 6.84 -3.71
CA MET A 44 13.83 6.32 -3.22
C MET A 44 14.09 5.34 -2.08
N PRO A 45 13.28 5.40 -1.00
CA PRO A 45 13.39 4.46 0.10
C PRO A 45 13.27 3.03 -0.41
N GLN A 46 14.12 2.16 0.11
CA GLN A 46 14.10 0.76 -0.28
C GLN A 46 12.83 0.08 0.26
N ILE A 47 12.13 -0.65 -0.61
CA ILE A 47 11.06 -1.56 -0.19
C ILE A 47 11.68 -2.64 0.70
N ILE A 48 11.16 -2.77 1.91
CA ILE A 48 11.64 -3.73 2.92
C ILE A 48 11.08 -5.13 2.60
N ALA A 49 9.79 -5.20 2.28
CA ALA A 49 9.11 -6.43 1.86
C ALA A 49 7.94 -6.08 0.93
N GLN A 50 7.58 -6.98 0.02
CA GLN A 50 6.47 -6.80 -0.91
C GLN A 50 5.57 -8.04 -0.94
N PHE A 51 4.27 -7.78 -0.95
CA PHE A 51 3.19 -8.77 -1.02
C PHE A 51 2.20 -8.28 -2.08
N GLY A 52 2.31 -8.82 -3.29
CA GLY A 52 1.53 -8.34 -4.44
C GLY A 52 1.68 -6.83 -4.65
N GLU A 53 0.58 -6.11 -4.53
CA GLU A 53 0.52 -4.65 -4.70
C GLU A 53 0.81 -3.86 -3.41
N TRP A 54 1.11 -4.53 -2.30
CA TRP A 54 1.39 -3.90 -1.01
C TRP A 54 2.86 -4.07 -0.64
N ALA A 55 3.47 -3.00 -0.16
CA ALA A 55 4.86 -2.97 0.25
C ALA A 55 4.99 -2.45 1.68
N VAL A 56 5.90 -3.04 2.43
CA VAL A 56 6.42 -2.50 3.69
C VAL A 56 7.59 -1.59 3.34
N THR A 57 7.54 -0.34 3.77
CA THR A 57 8.55 0.69 3.51
C THR A 57 9.07 1.23 4.85
N PRO A 58 10.15 2.04 4.85
CA PRO A 58 10.59 2.74 6.05
C PRO A 58 9.53 3.67 6.68
N PHE A 59 8.46 4.01 5.95
CA PHE A 59 7.42 4.93 6.42
C PHE A 59 6.14 4.23 6.87
N GLY A 60 5.92 2.98 6.45
CA GLY A 60 4.75 2.21 6.84
C GLY A 60 4.41 1.12 5.82
N VAL A 61 3.13 0.98 5.51
CA VAL A 61 2.63 0.07 4.48
C VAL A 61 2.04 0.89 3.34
N GLU A 62 2.52 0.66 2.13
CA GLU A 62 2.16 1.43 0.93
C GLU A 62 1.60 0.51 -0.16
N CYS A 63 0.61 0.99 -0.90
CA CYS A 63 0.16 0.35 -2.13
C CYS A 63 1.00 0.85 -3.31
N LEU A 64 1.49 -0.07 -4.13
CA LEU A 64 2.35 0.22 -5.28
C LEU A 64 1.55 0.62 -6.52
N THR A 65 0.28 0.20 -6.59
CA THR A 65 -0.62 0.49 -7.72
C THR A 65 -1.44 1.75 -7.48
N TYR A 66 -1.88 1.98 -6.23
CA TYR A 66 -2.72 3.10 -5.86
C TYR A 66 -1.99 4.02 -4.87
N PRO A 67 -2.21 5.35 -4.92
CA PRO A 67 -1.58 6.32 -4.02
C PRO A 67 -2.24 6.25 -2.63
N TYR A 68 -2.01 5.12 -1.95
CA TYR A 68 -2.59 4.76 -0.67
C TYR A 68 -1.48 4.26 0.23
N ASP A 69 -1.33 4.88 1.39
CA ASP A 69 -0.33 4.53 2.39
C ASP A 69 -0.90 4.59 3.79
N ILE A 70 -0.31 3.81 4.68
CA ILE A 70 -0.65 3.75 6.09
C ILE A 70 0.65 3.86 6.88
N GLN A 71 0.76 4.96 7.62
CA GLN A 71 1.95 5.30 8.41
C GLN A 71 2.15 4.35 9.59
N TRP A 72 3.41 4.16 10.01
CA TRP A 72 3.78 3.31 11.14
C TRP A 72 2.94 3.56 12.39
N ASP A 73 2.83 4.83 12.82
CA ASP A 73 2.05 5.23 14.00
C ASP A 73 0.61 4.69 13.97
N SER A 74 0.03 4.55 12.78
CA SER A 74 -1.35 4.09 12.65
C SER A 74 -1.50 2.57 12.58
N ILE A 75 -0.48 1.85 12.10
CA ILE A 75 -0.50 0.37 12.11
C ILE A 75 -0.01 -0.20 13.44
N THR A 76 0.73 0.58 14.24
CA THR A 76 1.26 0.17 15.55
C THR A 76 0.49 0.74 16.74
N ASP A 77 -0.48 1.63 16.53
CA ASP A 77 -1.32 2.18 17.61
C ASP A 77 -2.04 1.06 18.38
N GLY A 78 -1.65 0.85 19.64
CA GLY A 78 -2.27 -0.14 20.52
C GLY A 78 -3.73 0.14 20.88
N ARG A 79 -4.26 1.31 20.52
CA ARG A 79 -5.69 1.66 20.64
C ARG A 79 -6.50 1.16 19.45
N VAL A 80 -5.84 0.87 18.33
CA VAL A 80 -6.45 0.40 17.09
C VAL A 80 -6.41 -1.13 17.08
N ALA A 81 -7.59 -1.75 17.11
CA ALA A 81 -7.70 -3.20 17.04
C ALA A 81 -7.04 -3.76 15.77
N ASP A 82 -6.51 -4.98 15.84
CA ASP A 82 -5.86 -5.65 14.72
C ASP A 82 -6.74 -5.71 13.47
N THR A 83 -8.06 -5.80 13.65
CA THR A 83 -9.03 -5.89 12.56
C THR A 83 -9.37 -4.55 11.92
N PHE A 84 -9.08 -3.42 12.55
CA PHE A 84 -9.53 -2.10 12.07
C PHE A 84 -9.12 -1.84 10.61
N TRP A 85 -7.85 -2.06 10.29
CA TRP A 85 -7.35 -1.83 8.93
C TRP A 85 -7.87 -2.86 7.94
N LEU A 86 -8.04 -4.11 8.37
CA LEU A 86 -8.63 -5.17 7.55
C LEU A 86 -10.09 -4.84 7.21
N GLU A 87 -10.89 -4.46 8.19
CA GLU A 87 -12.30 -4.05 8.01
C GLU A 87 -12.39 -2.82 7.11
N LYS A 88 -11.59 -1.78 7.40
CA LYS A 88 -11.58 -0.53 6.64
C LYS A 88 -11.21 -0.71 5.17
N LEU A 89 -10.34 -1.67 4.86
CA LEU A 89 -9.95 -1.97 3.48
C LEU A 89 -10.82 -3.05 2.81
N SER A 90 -11.52 -3.89 3.57
CA SER A 90 -12.37 -4.97 3.02
C SER A 90 -13.47 -4.48 2.07
N HIS A 91 -13.95 -3.26 2.25
CA HIS A 91 -14.99 -2.65 1.40
C HIS A 91 -14.45 -2.07 0.08
N LYS A 92 -13.13 -2.06 -0.11
CA LYS A 92 -12.49 -1.46 -1.28
C LYS A 92 -12.21 -2.57 -2.30
N SER A 93 -12.97 -2.56 -3.40
CA SER A 93 -12.88 -3.61 -4.43
C SER A 93 -11.51 -3.76 -5.09
N TRP A 94 -10.64 -2.74 -4.99
CA TRP A 94 -9.29 -2.74 -5.53
C TRP A 94 -8.26 -3.32 -4.58
N VAL A 95 -8.62 -3.61 -3.33
CA VAL A 95 -7.68 -4.15 -2.33
C VAL A 95 -7.68 -5.67 -2.40
N ASN A 96 -6.53 -6.27 -2.72
CA ASN A 96 -6.29 -7.66 -2.35
C ASN A 96 -6.03 -7.73 -0.84
N LEU A 97 -7.05 -8.17 -0.09
CA LEU A 97 -7.00 -8.18 1.37
C LEU A 97 -5.98 -9.17 1.94
N SER A 98 -5.71 -10.27 1.22
CA SER A 98 -4.71 -11.25 1.64
C SER A 98 -3.30 -10.67 1.60
N ASP A 99 -2.96 -10.01 0.49
CA ASP A 99 -1.68 -9.34 0.30
C ASP A 99 -1.48 -8.23 1.34
N PHE A 100 -2.53 -7.44 1.57
CA PHE A 100 -2.52 -6.41 2.60
C PHE A 100 -2.32 -6.99 4.01
N ALA A 101 -3.00 -8.07 4.36
CA ALA A 101 -2.89 -8.69 5.67
C ALA A 101 -1.47 -9.20 5.94
N GLU A 102 -0.81 -9.80 4.94
CA GLU A 102 0.59 -10.21 5.04
C GLU A 102 1.53 -9.01 5.18
N ALA A 103 1.33 -7.95 4.40
CA ALA A 103 2.11 -6.72 4.53
C ALA A 103 1.97 -6.09 5.93
N LEU A 104 0.75 -6.03 6.48
CA LEU A 104 0.48 -5.51 7.81
C LEU A 104 1.16 -6.35 8.91
N ARG A 105 1.02 -7.68 8.82
CA ARG A 105 1.64 -8.63 9.76
C ARG A 105 3.17 -8.52 9.74
N HIS A 106 3.74 -8.49 8.54
CA HIS A 106 5.18 -8.37 8.36
C HIS A 106 5.69 -7.02 8.83
N GLY A 107 5.00 -5.93 8.48
CA GLY A 107 5.35 -4.58 8.89
C GLY A 107 5.41 -4.44 10.42
N ARG A 108 4.37 -4.89 11.14
CA ARG A 108 4.36 -4.88 12.61
C ARG A 108 5.51 -5.68 13.22
N THR A 109 5.91 -6.78 12.58
CA THR A 109 7.02 -7.61 13.06
C THR A 109 8.35 -6.88 12.90
N ILE A 110 8.58 -6.25 11.75
CA ILE A 110 9.80 -5.46 11.49
C ILE A 110 9.88 -4.25 12.40
N HIS A 111 8.79 -3.49 12.56
CA HIS A 111 8.79 -2.33 13.43
C HIS A 111 9.17 -2.68 14.88
N ARG A 112 8.61 -3.78 15.42
CA ARG A 112 9.00 -4.29 16.75
C ARG A 112 10.47 -4.67 16.83
N TYR A 113 11.00 -5.32 15.78
CA TYR A 113 12.42 -5.67 15.72
C TYR A 113 13.32 -4.43 15.71
N LEU A 114 12.96 -3.41 14.93
CA LEU A 114 13.71 -2.15 14.86
C LEU A 114 13.66 -1.39 16.21
N GLN A 115 12.50 -1.32 16.87
CA GLN A 115 12.40 -0.73 18.22
C GLN A 115 13.23 -1.51 19.25
N GLY A 116 13.19 -2.85 19.22
CA GLY A 116 13.99 -3.69 20.11
C GLY A 116 15.51 -3.55 19.91
N ILE A 117 15.96 -3.21 18.70
CA ILE A 117 17.37 -2.84 18.47
C ILE A 117 17.68 -1.46 19.06
N SER A 118 16.80 -0.47 18.86
CA SER A 118 16.99 0.88 19.41
C SER A 118 17.04 0.88 20.94
N ASP A 119 16.18 0.11 21.60
CA ASP A 119 16.16 -0.02 23.06
C ASP A 119 17.44 -0.69 23.59
N ASN A 120 17.98 -1.67 22.87
CA ASN A 120 19.23 -2.35 23.24
C ASN A 120 20.49 -1.50 22.97
N ASN A 121 20.43 -0.51 22.09
CA ASN A 121 21.54 0.41 21.77
C ASN A 121 21.58 1.66 22.67
N THR A 122 20.65 1.81 23.62
CA THR A 122 20.57 2.98 24.51
C THR A 122 21.23 2.73 25.88
N ILE A 123 22.10 1.73 25.98
CA ILE A 123 22.92 1.47 27.17
C ILE A 123 24.38 1.86 26.88
N GLU A 124 24.68 3.15 26.94
CA GLU A 124 26.02 3.69 27.27
C GLU A 124 25.88 4.99 28.07
#